data_AF-A0A1C4W3W2-F1
#
_entry.id   AF-A0A1C4W3W2-F1
#
_cell.length_a   1.000
_cell.length_b   1.000
_cell.length_c   1.000
_cell.angle_alpha   90.00
_cell.angle_beta   90.00
_cell.angle_gamma   90.00
#
_symmetry.space_group_name_H-M   'P 1'
#
loop_
_entity.id
_entity.type
_entity.pdbx_description
1 polymer ?
#
loop_
_entity_poly.entity_id
_entity_poly.type
_entity_poly.pdbx_seq_one_letter_code
_entity_poly.pdbx_strand_id
1 'polypeptide(L)'
;MREGLVKLVATGALAGAFLIGVGGAALAQPTDPTQPPPQVSNIDINPGNVPTTAAAFTQNCDPNLGGGPFPDQDVWVFNLPGNPETSGQFVTVTGTWSIPNDGTVTRTIPTDGGAIVNDMGTSKAWIRLPAGWTLTDATAVITGTAEFFVLTHTCAASGQPTTPPPTTPPPTTQPPTSAPPTATPTKSHLPITGTSAGDLLPMAILGLGAVALGATFIAVRRRRDTEG
;
A
#
# COMPACT_ATOMS: atom_id res chain seq x y z
N MET A 1 -0.65 7.82 -70.84
CA MET A 1 0.79 7.92 -71.14
C MET A 1 1.56 7.33 -69.97
N ARG A 2 2.40 6.32 -70.24
CA ARG A 2 3.39 5.63 -69.37
C ARG A 2 2.80 4.89 -68.15
N GLU A 3 2.57 3.58 -68.14
CA GLU A 3 3.37 2.38 -68.49
C GLU A 3 4.65 2.15 -67.67
N GLY A 4 4.72 0.96 -67.07
CA GLY A 4 5.83 0.36 -66.33
C GLY A 4 5.30 -0.58 -65.23
N LEU A 5 4.74 -1.76 -65.51
CA LEU A 5 5.35 -3.02 -66.00
C LEU A 5 6.27 -3.73 -64.98
N VAL A 6 5.62 -4.58 -64.18
CA VAL A 6 5.93 -6.00 -63.84
C VAL A 6 7.39 -6.46 -63.83
N LYS A 7 7.82 -7.03 -62.68
CA LYS A 7 8.62 -8.27 -62.65
C LYS A 7 8.20 -9.22 -61.52
N LEU A 8 7.70 -10.38 -61.97
CA LEU A 8 7.63 -11.68 -61.31
C LEU A 8 9.02 -12.16 -60.87
N VAL A 9 9.17 -12.70 -59.66
CA VAL A 9 10.13 -13.74 -59.22
C VAL A 9 9.63 -14.25 -57.85
N ALA A 10 9.62 -15.50 -57.42
CA ALA A 10 9.59 -16.83 -58.01
C ALA A 10 9.22 -17.77 -56.82
N THR A 11 8.46 -18.81 -57.12
CA THR A 11 8.09 -19.88 -56.20
C THR A 11 9.34 -20.63 -55.71
N GLY A 12 9.53 -20.72 -54.39
CA GLY A 12 10.57 -21.53 -53.77
C GLY A 12 9.98 -22.32 -52.61
N ALA A 13 9.52 -23.54 -52.89
CA ALA A 13 9.17 -24.51 -51.86
C ALA A 13 10.47 -25.06 -51.23
N LEU A 14 10.63 -24.87 -49.92
CA LEU A 14 11.57 -25.65 -49.13
C LEU A 14 10.78 -26.38 -48.05
N ALA A 15 10.52 -27.65 -48.31
CA ALA A 15 10.25 -28.63 -47.27
C ALA A 15 11.55 -28.82 -46.47
N GLY A 16 11.51 -28.45 -45.19
CA GLY A 16 12.61 -28.63 -44.24
C GLY A 16 12.05 -28.73 -42.83
N ALA A 17 11.71 -29.95 -42.42
CA ALA A 17 11.41 -30.26 -41.04
C ALA A 17 12.71 -30.25 -40.23
N PHE A 18 12.78 -29.43 -39.18
CA PHE A 18 13.44 -29.80 -37.92
C PHE A 18 12.97 -28.89 -36.78
N LEU A 19 12.49 -29.53 -35.72
CA LEU A 19 12.01 -28.95 -34.46
C LEU A 19 13.18 -28.38 -33.66
N ILE A 20 13.11 -27.13 -33.21
CA ILE A 20 13.66 -26.71 -31.91
C ILE A 20 12.72 -25.65 -31.32
N GLY A 21 11.93 -26.07 -30.33
CA GLY A 21 11.16 -25.15 -29.50
C GLY A 21 12.13 -24.27 -28.72
N VAL A 22 11.98 -22.95 -28.84
CA VAL A 22 12.63 -22.00 -27.95
C VAL A 22 11.81 -21.95 -26.66
N GLY A 23 11.79 -23.07 -25.95
CA GLY A 23 11.41 -23.10 -24.55
C GLY A 23 12.47 -22.31 -23.81
N GLY A 24 12.12 -21.12 -23.32
CA GLY A 24 12.99 -20.37 -22.44
C GLY A 24 13.41 -21.27 -21.29
N ALA A 25 14.72 -21.49 -21.17
CA ALA A 25 15.30 -22.20 -20.05
C ALA A 25 15.02 -21.40 -18.77
N ALA A 26 13.91 -21.74 -18.10
CA ALA A 26 13.82 -21.52 -16.67
C ALA A 26 14.94 -22.37 -16.06
N LEU A 27 15.99 -21.73 -15.57
CA LEU A 27 17.01 -22.38 -14.76
C LEU A 27 16.29 -22.89 -13.50
N ALA A 28 15.83 -24.14 -13.55
CA ALA A 28 15.38 -24.86 -12.38
C ALA A 28 16.59 -24.95 -11.45
N GLN A 29 16.58 -24.11 -10.41
CA GLN A 29 17.54 -24.22 -9.33
C GLN A 29 17.41 -25.63 -8.72
N PRO A 30 18.51 -26.26 -8.28
CA PRO A 30 18.46 -27.54 -7.59
C PRO A 30 17.68 -27.35 -6.28
N THR A 31 16.39 -27.69 -6.32
CA THR A 31 15.58 -27.86 -5.12
C THR A 31 16.08 -29.09 -4.41
N ASP A 32 16.59 -28.93 -3.20
CA ASP A 32 16.84 -30.04 -2.28
C ASP A 32 15.56 -30.90 -2.22
N PRO A 33 15.59 -32.17 -2.67
CA PRO A 33 14.40 -33.02 -2.70
C PRO A 33 13.86 -33.35 -1.30
N THR A 34 14.60 -33.00 -0.24
CA THR A 34 14.15 -33.15 1.15
C THR A 34 13.43 -31.92 1.69
N GLN A 35 13.51 -30.76 1.02
CA GLN A 35 12.82 -29.56 1.47
C GLN A 35 11.42 -29.49 0.85
N PRO A 36 10.34 -29.43 1.68
CA PRO A 36 9.00 -29.16 1.18
C PRO A 36 8.99 -27.90 0.31
N PRO A 37 8.23 -27.88 -0.80
CA PRO A 37 8.10 -26.67 -1.59
C PRO A 37 7.64 -25.52 -0.69
N PRO A 38 8.18 -24.30 -0.87
CA PRO A 38 7.79 -23.14 -0.07
C PRO A 38 6.27 -23.01 -0.15
N GLN A 39 5.61 -23.10 1.01
CA GLN A 39 4.16 -23.01 1.08
C GLN A 39 3.79 -21.59 0.70
N VAL A 40 3.05 -21.42 -0.40
CA VAL A 40 2.47 -20.14 -0.78
C VAL A 40 0.96 -20.23 -0.66
N SER A 41 0.38 -19.24 0.02
CA SER A 41 -1.06 -19.15 0.24
C SER A 41 -1.60 -17.87 -0.40
N ASN A 42 -2.78 -17.97 -0.99
CA ASN A 42 -3.53 -16.80 -1.45
C ASN A 42 -4.51 -16.39 -0.37
N ILE A 43 -4.51 -15.11 -0.02
CA ILE A 43 -5.38 -14.54 1.00
C ILE A 43 -6.01 -13.26 0.49
N ASP A 44 -7.17 -12.94 1.04
CA ASP A 44 -7.91 -11.72 0.72
C ASP A 44 -7.68 -10.64 1.77
N ILE A 45 -7.91 -9.39 1.39
CA ILE A 45 -7.95 -8.28 2.32
C ILE A 45 -9.14 -8.43 3.26
N ASN A 46 -8.99 -7.97 4.50
CA ASN A 46 -10.10 -7.90 5.43
C ASN A 46 -11.25 -7.09 4.80
N PRO A 47 -12.47 -7.65 4.70
CA PRO A 47 -13.58 -6.98 4.04
C PRO A 47 -13.99 -5.66 4.73
N GLY A 48 -13.64 -5.46 6.00
CA GLY A 48 -13.84 -4.19 6.70
C GLY A 48 -12.93 -3.04 6.24
N ASN A 49 -11.96 -3.31 5.36
CA ASN A 49 -11.08 -2.28 4.78
C ASN A 49 -11.49 -1.85 3.37
N VAL A 50 -12.52 -2.46 2.79
CA VAL A 50 -13.02 -2.13 1.44
C VAL A 50 -14.54 -2.02 1.42
N PRO A 51 -15.13 -1.17 0.56
CA PRO A 51 -14.46 -0.15 -0.25
C PRO A 51 -13.96 1.02 0.61
N THR A 52 -12.81 1.62 0.26
CA THR A 52 -12.31 2.80 0.97
C THR A 52 -11.50 3.74 0.08
N THR A 53 -11.55 5.04 0.36
CA THR A 53 -10.70 6.07 -0.26
C THR A 53 -9.56 6.43 0.68
N ALA A 54 -8.39 6.81 0.17
CA ALA A 54 -7.26 7.19 1.00
C ALA A 54 -7.64 8.24 2.05
N ALA A 55 -8.22 9.38 1.64
CA ALA A 55 -8.59 10.46 2.55
C ALA A 55 -9.67 10.13 3.61
N ALA A 56 -10.36 8.99 3.49
CA ALA A 56 -11.35 8.52 4.45
C ALA A 56 -10.80 7.46 5.41
N PHE A 57 -9.55 7.03 5.24
CA PHE A 57 -8.90 6.05 6.09
C PHE A 57 -7.93 6.72 7.07
N THR A 58 -7.37 5.95 8.00
CA THR A 58 -6.35 6.45 8.93
C THR A 58 -5.16 7.04 8.17
N GLN A 59 -4.80 8.29 8.48
CA GLN A 59 -3.70 9.01 7.81
C GLN A 59 -2.37 8.80 8.54
N ASN A 60 -1.35 8.31 7.83
CA ASN A 60 0.03 8.26 8.29
C ASN A 60 0.97 8.22 7.07
N CYS A 61 1.97 9.11 7.05
CA CYS A 61 2.85 9.33 5.91
C CYS A 61 4.30 8.93 6.24
N ASP A 62 4.50 7.71 6.72
CA ASP A 62 5.82 7.21 7.11
C ASP A 62 6.77 7.21 5.90
N PRO A 63 7.94 7.89 5.98
CA PRO A 63 8.90 7.94 4.87
C PRO A 63 9.44 6.57 4.45
N ASN A 64 9.39 5.57 5.32
CA ASN A 64 9.82 4.19 5.01
C ASN A 64 8.75 3.38 4.29
N LEU A 65 7.50 3.86 4.27
CA LEU A 65 6.34 3.17 3.68
C LEU A 65 5.71 4.01 2.56
N GLY A 66 6.56 4.63 1.74
CA GLY A 66 6.17 5.43 0.57
C GLY A 66 6.12 6.94 0.81
N GLY A 67 6.06 7.39 2.07
CA GLY A 67 6.12 8.79 2.47
C GLY A 67 4.87 9.60 2.14
N GLY A 68 5.07 10.90 1.83
CA GLY A 68 4.02 11.85 1.50
C GLY A 68 3.76 12.88 2.63
N PRO A 69 2.66 13.65 2.54
CA PRO A 69 1.69 13.68 1.45
C PRO A 69 2.27 14.25 0.15
N PHE A 70 1.85 13.68 -0.98
CA PHE A 70 2.20 14.16 -2.33
C PHE A 70 1.05 15.02 -2.89
N PRO A 71 1.30 15.90 -3.88
CA PRO A 71 0.23 16.76 -4.40
C PRO A 71 -0.87 16.00 -5.16
N ASP A 72 -0.53 14.91 -5.83
CA ASP A 72 -1.37 14.20 -6.80
C ASP A 72 -1.37 12.67 -6.59
N GLN A 73 -0.82 12.19 -5.47
CA GLN A 73 -0.71 10.76 -5.19
C GLN A 73 -1.18 10.40 -3.79
N ASP A 74 -1.91 9.30 -3.72
CA ASP A 74 -2.25 8.61 -2.49
C ASP A 74 -1.27 7.46 -2.24
N VAL A 75 -0.85 7.30 -0.99
CA VAL A 75 -0.05 6.15 -0.54
C VAL A 75 -0.94 5.19 0.23
N TRP A 76 -0.84 3.90 -0.07
CA TRP A 76 -1.63 2.84 0.54
C TRP A 76 -0.70 1.84 1.21
N VAL A 77 -0.93 1.52 2.49
CA VAL A 77 -0.04 0.65 3.27
C VAL A 77 -0.79 -0.54 3.83
N PHE A 78 -0.45 -1.71 3.31
CA PHE A 78 -0.97 -3.01 3.70
C PHE A 78 -0.05 -3.68 4.73
N ASN A 79 -0.63 -4.51 5.58
CA ASN A 79 0.07 -5.25 6.60
C ASN A 79 -0.46 -6.68 6.70
N LEU A 80 0.46 -7.63 6.76
CA LEU A 80 0.18 -9.01 7.12
C LEU A 80 0.25 -9.13 8.65
N PRO A 81 -0.87 -9.32 9.36
CA PRO A 81 -0.86 -9.41 10.81
C PRO A 81 -0.26 -10.74 11.31
N GLY A 82 0.26 -10.70 12.55
CA GLY A 82 0.79 -11.87 13.24
C GLY A 82 2.31 -12.00 13.18
N ASN A 83 2.82 -13.13 13.66
CA ASN A 83 4.26 -13.41 13.71
C ASN A 83 4.75 -13.80 12.29
N PRO A 84 5.76 -13.13 11.72
CA PRO A 84 6.32 -13.47 10.40
C PRO A 84 6.78 -14.92 10.24
N GLU A 85 7.14 -15.61 11.33
CA GLU A 85 7.54 -17.03 11.28
C GLU A 85 6.36 -17.97 10.99
N THR A 86 5.13 -17.58 11.34
CA THR A 86 3.92 -18.39 11.13
C THR A 86 3.00 -17.81 10.06
N SER A 87 2.71 -16.52 10.16
CA SER A 87 1.90 -15.79 9.18
C SER A 87 2.61 -15.67 7.83
N GLY A 88 3.93 -15.77 7.82
CA GLY A 88 4.76 -15.61 6.63
C GLY A 88 4.99 -14.14 6.28
N GLN A 89 5.37 -13.93 5.02
CA GLN A 89 5.65 -12.62 4.45
C GLN A 89 4.91 -12.46 3.12
N PHE A 90 4.59 -11.22 2.75
CA PHE A 90 4.11 -10.92 1.40
C PHE A 90 5.16 -11.31 0.36
N VAL A 91 4.69 -12.02 -0.67
CA VAL A 91 5.40 -12.22 -1.94
C VAL A 91 4.92 -11.17 -2.93
N THR A 92 3.60 -11.01 -3.03
CA THR A 92 2.93 -9.97 -3.83
C THR A 92 1.64 -9.53 -3.18
N VAL A 93 1.26 -8.27 -3.40
CA VAL A 93 -0.07 -7.75 -3.03
C VAL A 93 -0.70 -7.14 -4.27
N THR A 94 -1.91 -7.56 -4.63
CA THR A 94 -2.64 -7.09 -5.80
C THR A 94 -3.93 -6.42 -5.35
N GLY A 95 -4.00 -5.10 -5.48
CA GLY A 95 -5.24 -4.36 -5.21
C GLY A 95 -6.05 -4.13 -6.49
N THR A 96 -7.34 -3.88 -6.31
CA THR A 96 -8.25 -3.41 -7.34
C THR A 96 -8.86 -2.10 -6.88
N TRP A 97 -8.77 -1.09 -7.73
CA TRP A 97 -9.25 0.26 -7.47
C TRP A 97 -10.32 0.66 -8.46
N SER A 98 -11.34 1.36 -7.98
CA SER A 98 -12.27 2.11 -8.81
C SER A 98 -11.73 3.53 -9.04
N ILE A 99 -11.65 3.92 -10.31
CA ILE A 99 -11.25 5.23 -10.78
C ILE A 99 -12.53 6.03 -11.11
N PRO A 100 -12.70 7.24 -10.56
CA PRO A 100 -13.84 8.08 -10.88
C PRO A 100 -13.99 8.29 -12.39
N ASN A 101 -15.12 7.85 -12.95
CA ASN A 101 -15.49 7.96 -14.37
C ASN A 101 -14.67 7.11 -15.36
N ASP A 102 -13.76 6.24 -14.92
CA ASP A 102 -12.85 5.48 -15.80
C ASP A 102 -12.89 3.95 -15.57
N GLY A 103 -13.67 3.48 -14.58
CA GLY A 103 -13.86 2.05 -14.32
C GLY A 103 -12.92 1.51 -13.24
N THR A 104 -12.49 0.25 -13.36
CA THR A 104 -11.60 -0.39 -12.38
C THR A 104 -10.22 -0.70 -12.95
N VAL A 105 -9.21 -0.64 -12.09
CA VAL A 105 -7.82 -0.98 -12.42
C VAL A 105 -7.21 -1.87 -11.34
N THR A 106 -6.35 -2.80 -11.75
CA THR A 106 -5.58 -3.66 -10.84
C THR A 106 -4.13 -3.24 -10.84
N ARG A 107 -3.49 -3.25 -9.67
CA ARG A 107 -2.05 -2.97 -9.49
C ARG A 107 -1.44 -3.97 -8.52
N THR A 108 -0.26 -4.47 -8.87
CA THR A 108 0.46 -5.47 -8.10
C THR A 108 1.75 -4.89 -7.53
N ILE A 109 1.94 -5.03 -6.23
CA ILE A 109 3.18 -4.69 -5.52
C ILE A 109 4.08 -5.92 -5.55
N PRO A 110 5.37 -5.79 -5.90
CA PRO A 110 6.09 -4.54 -6.20
C PRO A 110 6.12 -4.15 -7.70
N THR A 111 5.47 -4.90 -8.59
CA THR A 111 5.66 -4.78 -10.05
C THR A 111 5.12 -3.49 -10.68
N ASP A 112 4.01 -2.96 -10.19
CA ASP A 112 3.39 -1.69 -10.62
C ASP A 112 3.91 -0.48 -9.81
N GLY A 113 5.01 -0.66 -9.09
CA GLY A 113 5.53 0.29 -8.12
C GLY A 113 5.22 -0.12 -6.69
N GLY A 114 5.75 0.67 -5.75
CA GLY A 114 5.71 0.32 -4.34
C GLY A 114 6.85 -0.61 -3.92
N ALA A 115 6.75 -1.14 -2.70
CA ALA A 115 7.71 -2.11 -2.16
C ALA A 115 7.09 -2.98 -1.06
N ILE A 116 7.72 -4.12 -0.81
CA ILE A 116 7.48 -4.98 0.35
C ILE A 116 8.60 -4.74 1.36
N VAL A 117 8.24 -4.59 2.63
CA VAL A 117 9.13 -4.28 3.76
C VAL A 117 8.86 -5.29 4.88
N ASN A 118 9.87 -6.06 5.27
CA ASN A 118 9.69 -7.21 6.19
C ASN A 118 10.39 -7.02 7.55
N ASP A 119 11.17 -5.96 7.71
CA ASP A 119 12.04 -5.67 8.85
C ASP A 119 11.38 -4.74 9.90
N MET A 120 10.07 -4.54 9.81
CA MET A 120 9.30 -3.66 10.70
C MET A 120 8.38 -4.43 11.65
N GLY A 121 8.81 -5.62 12.09
CA GLY A 121 8.08 -6.50 13.02
C GLY A 121 6.95 -7.32 12.37
N THR A 122 6.40 -6.86 11.25
CA THR A 122 5.46 -7.58 10.40
C THR A 122 5.82 -7.35 8.93
N SER A 123 5.30 -8.20 8.04
CA SER A 123 5.41 -7.96 6.60
C SER A 123 4.43 -6.86 6.17
N LYS A 124 4.95 -5.82 5.52
CA LYS A 124 4.19 -4.69 5.00
C LYS A 124 4.42 -4.54 3.51
N ALA A 125 3.42 -4.01 2.82
CA ALA A 125 3.52 -3.64 1.42
C ALA A 125 2.92 -2.26 1.23
N TRP A 126 3.55 -1.41 0.42
CA TRP A 126 3.01 -0.09 0.11
C TRP A 126 3.03 0.19 -1.37
N ILE A 127 2.10 1.02 -1.84
CA ILE A 127 2.04 1.50 -3.24
C ILE A 127 1.61 2.96 -3.27
N ARG A 128 2.13 3.70 -4.25
CA ARG A 128 1.70 5.06 -4.58
C ARG A 128 0.89 5.04 -5.86
N LEU A 129 -0.28 5.66 -5.83
CA LEU A 129 -1.21 5.71 -6.95
C LEU A 129 -1.73 7.13 -7.14
N PRO A 130 -2.27 7.49 -8.32
CA PRO A 130 -2.95 8.77 -8.50
C PRO A 130 -4.04 8.98 -7.44
N ALA A 131 -4.19 10.23 -7.02
CA ALA A 131 -5.13 10.61 -5.97
C ALA A 131 -6.60 10.34 -6.35
N GLY A 132 -7.44 10.11 -5.35
CA GLY A 132 -8.89 10.02 -5.50
C GLY A 132 -9.42 8.65 -5.93
N TRP A 133 -8.56 7.64 -5.99
CA TRP A 133 -8.96 6.26 -6.26
C TRP A 133 -9.60 5.62 -5.02
N THR A 134 -10.53 4.69 -5.25
CA THR A 134 -11.19 3.90 -4.19
C THR A 134 -10.69 2.47 -4.25
N LEU A 135 -10.04 1.98 -3.20
CA LEU A 135 -9.71 0.55 -3.08
C LEU A 135 -11.01 -0.23 -2.89
N THR A 136 -11.32 -1.15 -3.80
CA THR A 136 -12.55 -1.93 -3.78
C THR A 136 -12.32 -3.39 -3.44
N ASP A 137 -11.12 -3.90 -3.68
CA ASP A 137 -10.74 -5.29 -3.39
C ASP A 137 -9.20 -5.39 -3.32
N ALA A 138 -8.67 -6.42 -2.66
CA ALA A 138 -7.26 -6.76 -2.74
C ALA A 138 -6.99 -8.22 -2.34
N THR A 139 -6.02 -8.84 -3.01
CA THR A 139 -5.53 -10.19 -2.75
C THR A 139 -4.02 -10.17 -2.52
N ALA A 140 -3.48 -11.17 -1.84
CA ALA A 140 -2.05 -11.30 -1.65
C ALA A 140 -1.58 -12.76 -1.75
N VAL A 141 -0.35 -12.94 -2.20
CA VAL A 141 0.38 -14.21 -2.11
C VAL A 141 1.36 -14.08 -0.95
N ILE A 142 1.32 -15.02 -0.01
CA ILE A 142 2.17 -15.03 1.18
C ILE A 142 2.92 -16.36 1.32
N THR A 143 4.02 -16.37 2.07
CA THR A 143 4.81 -17.59 2.36
C THR A 143 4.33 -18.39 3.58
N GLY A 144 3.23 -17.99 4.21
CA GLY A 144 2.75 -18.57 5.48
C GLY A 144 1.26 -18.88 5.49
N THR A 145 0.69 -18.94 6.68
CA THR A 145 -0.69 -19.45 6.91
C THR A 145 -1.65 -18.40 7.47
N ALA A 146 -1.36 -17.11 7.29
CA ALA A 146 -2.34 -16.08 7.66
C ALA A 146 -3.63 -16.27 6.84
N GLU A 147 -4.76 -15.84 7.40
CA GLU A 147 -6.07 -15.98 6.73
C GLU A 147 -6.44 -14.73 5.92
N PHE A 148 -5.97 -13.56 6.36
CA PHE A 148 -6.26 -12.28 5.74
C PHE A 148 -5.12 -11.30 5.99
N PHE A 149 -5.13 -10.20 5.24
CA PHE A 149 -4.30 -9.03 5.51
C PHE A 149 -5.15 -7.77 5.63
N VAL A 150 -4.56 -6.66 6.08
CA VAL A 150 -5.31 -5.44 6.36
C VAL A 150 -4.70 -4.22 5.68
N LEU A 151 -5.53 -3.23 5.37
CA LEU A 151 -5.08 -1.85 5.15
C LEU A 151 -4.85 -1.21 6.51
N THR A 152 -3.63 -0.75 6.80
CA THR A 152 -3.31 -0.17 8.13
C THR A 152 -3.45 1.34 8.17
N HIS A 153 -3.02 1.99 7.11
CA HIS A 153 -3.12 3.43 6.95
C HIS A 153 -2.91 3.80 5.49
N THR A 154 -3.21 5.05 5.20
CA THR A 154 -2.95 5.68 3.92
C THR A 154 -2.29 7.02 4.15
N CYS A 155 -1.72 7.61 3.10
CA CYS A 155 -1.31 9.00 3.09
C CYS A 155 -1.97 9.65 1.89
N ALA A 156 -3.08 10.35 2.12
CA ALA A 156 -3.82 11.02 1.07
C ALA A 156 -3.04 12.20 0.48
N ALA A 157 -3.32 12.51 -0.78
CA ALA A 157 -2.73 13.66 -1.44
C ALA A 157 -3.06 14.97 -0.70
N SER A 158 -2.11 15.91 -0.65
CA SER A 158 -2.21 17.13 0.16
C SER A 158 -3.34 18.08 -0.27
N GLY A 159 -3.88 17.91 -1.48
CA GLY A 159 -5.00 18.69 -2.00
C GLY A 159 -6.38 18.11 -1.66
N GLN A 160 -6.45 16.94 -1.04
CA GLN A 160 -7.71 16.24 -0.79
C GLN A 160 -8.24 16.54 0.62
N PRO A 161 -9.54 16.87 0.79
CA PRO A 161 -10.14 16.99 2.11
C PRO A 161 -10.02 15.66 2.87
N THR A 162 -9.31 15.66 3.99
CA THR A 162 -9.27 14.50 4.90
C THR A 162 -10.54 14.46 5.73
N THR A 163 -11.29 13.37 5.66
CA THR A 163 -12.40 13.14 6.59
C THR A 163 -11.79 12.67 7.91
N PRO A 164 -12.17 13.24 9.08
CA PRO A 164 -11.70 12.74 10.35
C PRO A 164 -12.07 11.25 10.52
N PRO A 165 -11.20 10.43 11.15
CA PRO A 165 -11.43 9.01 11.31
C PRO A 165 -12.78 8.73 12.02
N PRO A 166 -13.45 7.60 11.72
CA PRO A 166 -14.70 7.25 12.39
C PRO A 166 -14.47 7.19 13.90
N THR A 167 -15.17 8.03 14.64
CA THR A 167 -15.19 7.97 16.10
C THR A 167 -15.92 6.71 16.52
N THR A 168 -15.19 5.76 17.10
CA THR A 168 -15.81 4.66 17.85
C THR A 168 -16.73 5.28 18.90
N PRO A 169 -18.05 4.99 18.91
CA PRO A 169 -18.93 5.53 19.93
C PRO A 169 -18.42 5.10 21.32
N PRO A 170 -18.38 6.00 22.30
CA PRO A 170 -17.96 5.65 23.65
C PRO A 170 -18.84 4.51 24.18
N PRO A 171 -18.29 3.56 24.96
CA PRO A 171 -19.07 2.48 25.53
C PRO A 171 -20.22 3.07 26.34
N THR A 172 -21.45 2.74 25.97
CA THR A 172 -22.64 3.06 26.77
C THR A 172 -22.51 2.36 28.12
N THR A 173 -22.14 3.11 29.15
CA THR A 173 -22.24 2.69 30.55
C THR A 173 -23.71 2.43 30.87
N GLN A 174 -24.12 1.16 30.87
CA GLN A 174 -25.36 0.76 31.52
C GLN A 174 -25.30 1.15 33.00
N PRO A 175 -26.30 1.87 33.54
CA PRO A 175 -26.36 2.15 34.97
C PRO A 175 -26.54 0.86 35.76
N PRO A 176 -25.80 0.63 36.86
CA PRO A 176 -26.13 -0.44 37.79
C PRO A 176 -27.43 -0.10 38.54
N THR A 177 -28.42 -0.98 38.45
CA THR A 177 -29.61 -0.98 39.30
C THR A 177 -29.17 -1.19 40.76
N SER A 178 -29.41 -0.21 41.63
CA SER A 178 -29.17 -0.33 43.07
C SER A 178 -30.34 0.21 43.90
N ALA A 179 -30.55 -0.43 45.05
CA ALA A 179 -31.74 -0.44 45.89
C ALA A 179 -31.93 0.83 46.80
N PRO A 180 -33.08 0.98 47.51
CA PRO A 180 -33.59 2.21 48.18
C PRO A 180 -32.89 2.71 49.47
N PRO A 181 -33.27 3.90 50.02
CA PRO A 181 -32.35 4.94 50.54
C PRO A 181 -32.21 5.03 52.07
N THR A 182 -31.21 5.79 52.54
CA THR A 182 -31.17 6.35 53.91
C THR A 182 -30.62 7.79 53.92
N ALA A 183 -31.54 8.71 54.22
CA ALA A 183 -31.46 10.06 54.82
C ALA A 183 -30.25 11.03 54.61
N THR A 184 -30.56 12.12 53.89
CA THR A 184 -30.26 13.57 54.01
C THR A 184 -30.18 14.12 55.47
N PRO A 185 -29.65 15.34 55.82
CA PRO A 185 -29.13 16.49 55.03
C PRO A 185 -27.77 17.10 55.49
N THR A 186 -27.23 18.09 54.77
CA THR A 186 -27.08 19.49 55.26
C THR A 186 -26.08 20.37 54.44
N LYS A 187 -26.56 21.57 54.05
CA LYS A 187 -25.87 22.84 53.67
C LYS A 187 -25.00 22.83 52.40
N SER A 188 -25.44 23.41 51.28
CA SER A 188 -25.58 24.86 50.97
C SER A 188 -24.27 25.63 51.14
N HIS A 189 -23.58 25.97 50.03
CA HIS A 189 -22.79 27.19 49.84
C HIS A 189 -22.39 27.37 48.35
N LEU A 190 -23.05 28.36 47.72
CA LEU A 190 -22.61 29.35 46.72
C LEU A 190 -21.88 28.96 45.41
N PRO A 191 -22.13 29.71 44.31
CA PRO A 191 -21.54 29.45 42.99
C PRO A 191 -20.12 30.01 42.85
N ILE A 192 -19.24 29.26 42.21
CA ILE A 192 -17.91 29.75 41.78
C ILE A 192 -17.95 29.93 40.26
N THR A 193 -18.01 31.19 39.85
CA THR A 193 -17.80 31.64 38.48
C THR A 193 -16.29 31.72 38.24
N GLY A 194 -15.76 30.90 37.34
CA GLY A 194 -14.33 30.89 36.98
C GLY A 194 -14.15 31.00 35.47
N THR A 195 -14.10 32.24 34.98
CA THR A 195 -13.58 32.60 33.65
C THR A 195 -12.06 32.52 33.66
N SER A 196 -11.48 31.67 32.81
CA SER A 196 -10.07 31.78 32.43
C SER A 196 -9.97 31.76 30.91
N ALA A 197 -9.81 32.95 30.35
CA ALA A 197 -9.29 33.16 29.02
C ALA A 197 -7.83 32.68 28.96
N GLY A 198 -7.48 32.00 27.88
CA GLY A 198 -6.12 31.62 27.50
C GLY A 198 -6.22 30.70 26.30
N ASP A 199 -5.39 30.78 25.26
CA ASP A 199 -4.34 31.73 24.93
C ASP A 199 -4.12 31.49 23.42
N LEU A 200 -4.25 32.53 22.60
CA LEU A 200 -4.01 32.45 21.16
C LEU A 200 -2.53 32.67 20.89
N LEU A 201 -1.82 31.61 20.49
CA LEU A 201 -0.48 31.70 19.92
C LEU A 201 -0.43 31.00 18.55
N PRO A 202 -0.23 31.74 17.45
CA PRO A 202 0.15 31.15 16.17
C PRO A 202 1.67 31.01 16.09
N MET A 203 2.18 29.78 16.07
CA MET A 203 3.57 29.50 15.76
C MET A 203 3.75 29.42 14.23
N ALA A 204 4.13 30.55 13.65
CA ALA A 204 4.78 30.60 12.34
C ALA A 204 6.27 30.26 12.54
N ILE A 205 6.73 29.13 11.99
CA ILE A 205 8.16 28.83 11.90
C ILE A 205 8.55 28.67 10.43
N LEU A 206 9.41 29.61 10.03
CA LEU A 206 10.23 29.63 8.82
C LEU A 206 11.14 28.40 8.76
N GLY A 207 11.13 27.69 7.63
CA GLY A 207 12.10 26.65 7.29
C GLY A 207 12.73 26.92 5.92
N LEU A 208 13.73 27.78 5.89
CA LEU A 208 14.62 28.05 4.76
C LEU A 208 15.67 26.93 4.64
N GLY A 209 15.75 26.30 3.46
CA GLY A 209 17.00 25.98 2.76
C GLY A 209 17.84 24.78 3.23
N ALA A 210 17.85 23.71 2.42
CA ALA A 210 19.05 22.92 2.13
C ALA A 210 18.84 22.06 0.87
N VAL A 211 19.18 22.59 -0.30
CA VAL A 211 19.39 21.83 -1.55
C VAL A 211 20.83 22.07 -1.97
N ALA A 212 21.68 21.05 -1.81
CA ALA A 212 22.84 20.77 -2.65
C ALA A 212 23.66 19.66 -1.99
N LEU A 213 23.55 18.43 -2.51
CA LEU A 213 24.63 17.42 -2.55
C LEU A 213 24.07 16.13 -3.17
N GLY A 214 24.35 15.87 -4.44
CA GLY A 214 23.90 14.62 -5.06
C GLY A 214 24.25 14.44 -6.54
N ALA A 215 25.39 14.95 -7.02
CA ALA A 215 25.81 14.79 -8.42
C ALA A 215 27.08 13.93 -8.62
N THR A 216 27.55 13.20 -7.60
CA THR A 216 28.81 12.44 -7.70
C THR A 216 28.67 10.92 -7.72
N PHE A 217 27.47 10.34 -7.55
CA PHE A 217 27.32 8.87 -7.52
C PHE A 217 26.99 8.19 -8.87
N ILE A 218 26.88 8.95 -9.97
CA ILE A 218 26.53 8.39 -11.29
C ILE A 218 27.76 7.93 -12.11
N ALA A 219 28.99 8.21 -11.66
CA ALA A 219 30.20 7.88 -12.42
C ALA A 219 30.75 6.45 -12.20
N VAL A 220 30.29 5.70 -11.20
CA VAL A 220 30.91 4.40 -10.83
C VAL A 220 30.26 3.19 -11.52
N ARG A 221 29.05 3.31 -12.09
CA ARG A 221 28.36 2.15 -12.69
C ARG A 221 28.81 1.80 -14.12
N ARG A 222 29.58 2.64 -14.81
CA ARG A 222 29.97 2.41 -16.21
C ARG A 222 31.22 1.55 -16.42
N ARG A 223 31.91 1.10 -15.35
CA ARG A 223 33.15 0.32 -15.48
C ARG A 223 32.98 -1.21 -15.50
N ARG A 224 31.77 -1.76 -15.47
CA ARG A 224 31.59 -3.23 -15.45
C ARG A 224 31.19 -3.88 -16.77
N ASP A 225 30.99 -3.13 -17.85
CA ASP A 225 30.51 -3.70 -19.12
C ASP A 225 31.59 -3.85 -20.20
N THR A 226 32.87 -4.04 -19.84
CA THR A 226 33.95 -4.24 -20.85
C THR A 226 34.78 -5.51 -20.68
N GLU A 227 34.38 -6.45 -19.81
CA GLU A 227 35.08 -7.74 -19.67
C GLU A 227 34.04 -8.87 -19.59
N GLY A 228 33.56 -9.31 -20.75
CA GLY A 228 32.65 -10.44 -20.94
C GLY A 228 32.48 -10.76 -22.41
#